data_AF-A0A252F4P9-F1
#
_entry.id   AF-A0A252F4P9-F1
#
_cell.length_a   1.000
_cell.length_b   1.000
_cell.length_c   1.000
_cell.angle_alpha   90.00
_cell.angle_beta   90.00
_cell.angle_gamma   90.00
#
_symmetry.space_group_name_H-M   'P 1'
#
loop_
_entity.id
_entity.type
_entity.pdbx_description
1 polymer ?
#
loop_
_entity_poly.entity_id
_entity_poly.type
_entity_poly.pdbx_seq_one_letter_code
_entity_poly.pdbx_strand_id
1 'polypeptide(L)'
;MSEETKKQNPEPDKAEDDVTIYEEAVSIDRSRQKSRKVFVFYIIGLFCVALALILLSYVMQAHANQQLEDLGAQLTEQTDAAAGAKAKADQMQATIDAMQKQLDESQKESDTLNQTIDEQKKSIDALNQLWQLERAWQEDDSAAAVTIIKQMDKAYTRAVLTDQTKEPLIGEAAAEYAEICTDLGM
;
A
#
# COMPACT_ATOMS: atom_id res chain seq x y z
N MET A 1 47.83 -81.94 37.94
CA MET A 1 48.58 -82.26 36.73
C MET A 1 48.79 -80.94 36.02
N SER A 2 49.96 -80.33 35.93
CA SER A 2 51.35 -80.79 36.06
C SER A 2 52.20 -79.62 36.57
N GLU A 3 53.04 -79.85 37.59
CA GLU A 3 54.52 -79.79 37.53
C GLU A 3 55.05 -78.34 37.55
N GLU A 4 56.04 -77.92 38.33
CA GLU A 4 56.91 -78.56 39.29
C GLU A 4 57.56 -77.45 40.13
N THR A 5 57.85 -77.81 41.37
CA THR A 5 58.74 -77.14 42.32
C THR A 5 60.11 -76.75 41.71
N LYS A 6 60.79 -75.74 42.29
CA LYS A 6 61.95 -75.97 43.20
C LYS A 6 62.78 -74.71 43.46
N LYS A 7 62.91 -74.45 44.76
CA LYS A 7 63.88 -73.63 45.50
C LYS A 7 65.29 -73.62 44.89
N GLN A 8 66.06 -72.54 45.08
CA GLN A 8 67.38 -72.55 45.73
C GLN A 8 67.96 -71.12 45.88
N ASN A 9 68.11 -70.64 47.12
CA ASN A 9 69.07 -69.61 47.58
C ASN A 9 70.50 -70.22 47.55
N PRO A 10 71.67 -69.53 47.39
CA PRO A 10 72.12 -68.43 48.27
C PRO A 10 73.06 -67.33 47.68
N GLU A 11 73.09 -66.20 48.41
CA GLU A 11 74.19 -65.27 48.78
C GLU A 11 75.67 -65.61 48.42
N PRO A 12 76.66 -64.72 48.65
CA PRO A 12 76.73 -63.23 48.72
C PRO A 12 78.01 -62.65 48.05
N ASP A 13 78.26 -61.34 48.18
CA ASP A 13 79.55 -60.72 48.62
C ASP A 13 79.98 -59.44 47.84
N LYS A 14 79.93 -58.33 48.59
CA LYS A 14 80.84 -57.15 48.64
C LYS A 14 81.00 -56.11 47.51
N ALA A 15 80.82 -54.87 47.99
CA ALA A 15 81.63 -53.66 47.73
C ALA A 15 81.31 -52.93 46.40
N GLU A 16 81.31 -51.60 46.22
CA GLU A 16 82.02 -50.47 46.83
C GLU A 16 81.22 -49.15 46.58
N ASP A 17 81.24 -48.24 47.55
CA ASP A 17 80.53 -46.93 47.59
C ASP A 17 81.15 -45.83 46.68
N ASP A 18 81.38 -46.06 45.38
CA ASP A 18 82.04 -45.05 44.52
C ASP A 18 81.39 -44.83 43.13
N VAL A 19 80.07 -45.01 43.03
CA VAL A 19 79.31 -44.81 41.76
C VAL A 19 78.22 -43.72 41.88
N THR A 20 77.84 -43.31 43.09
CA THR A 20 76.63 -42.52 43.33
C THR A 20 76.72 -41.04 42.92
N ILE A 21 77.92 -40.45 42.81
CA ILE A 21 78.04 -39.03 42.44
C ILE A 21 77.95 -38.83 40.90
N TYR A 22 78.37 -39.80 40.09
CA TYR A 22 78.34 -39.68 38.63
C TYR A 22 76.96 -40.00 38.01
N GLU A 23 76.15 -40.84 38.66
CA GLU A 23 74.77 -41.10 38.23
C GLU A 23 73.83 -39.91 38.52
N GLU A 24 74.08 -39.15 39.58
CA GLU A 24 73.22 -38.02 39.96
C GLU A 24 73.32 -36.86 38.96
N ALA A 25 74.52 -36.52 38.46
CA ALA A 25 74.72 -35.42 37.52
C ALA A 25 74.09 -35.66 36.13
N VAL A 26 74.03 -36.90 35.65
CA VAL A 26 73.42 -37.25 34.35
C VAL A 26 71.90 -37.28 34.42
N SER A 27 71.33 -37.59 35.60
CA SER A 27 69.89 -37.64 35.81
C SER A 27 69.23 -36.25 35.83
N ILE A 28 69.94 -35.22 36.32
CA ILE A 28 69.44 -33.83 36.37
C ILE A 28 69.27 -33.26 34.95
N ASP A 29 70.24 -33.49 34.05
CA ASP A 29 70.16 -33.00 32.66
C ASP A 29 69.09 -33.75 31.85
N ARG A 30 68.97 -35.07 32.07
CA ARG A 30 67.94 -35.89 31.42
C ARG A 30 66.52 -35.56 31.91
N SER A 31 66.36 -35.16 33.18
CA SER A 31 65.07 -34.69 33.72
C SER A 31 64.64 -33.33 33.13
N ARG A 32 65.60 -32.39 32.95
CA ARG A 32 65.37 -31.10 32.26
C ARG A 32 65.06 -31.29 30.78
N GLN A 33 65.63 -32.29 30.12
CA GLN A 33 65.34 -32.59 28.71
C GLN A 33 63.96 -33.26 28.52
N LYS A 34 63.54 -34.13 29.44
CA LYS A 34 62.21 -34.78 29.42
C LYS A 34 61.09 -33.77 29.74
N SER A 35 61.33 -32.87 30.70
CA SER A 35 60.42 -31.76 31.04
C SER A 35 60.27 -30.76 29.88
N ARG A 36 61.36 -30.41 29.17
CA ARG A 36 61.30 -29.57 27.95
C ARG A 36 60.43 -30.19 26.85
N LYS A 37 60.52 -31.51 26.64
CA LYS A 37 59.65 -32.20 25.66
C LYS A 37 58.19 -32.11 26.06
N VAL A 38 57.86 -32.39 27.32
CA VAL A 38 56.48 -32.28 27.85
C VAL A 38 55.97 -30.84 27.77
N PHE A 39 56.79 -29.85 28.12
CA PHE A 39 56.49 -28.43 27.99
C PHE A 39 56.22 -28.01 26.53
N VAL A 40 57.02 -28.48 25.58
CA VAL A 40 56.81 -28.25 24.15
C VAL A 40 55.51 -28.92 23.65
N PHE A 41 55.19 -30.13 24.13
CA PHE A 41 53.90 -30.77 23.80
C PHE A 41 52.70 -29.98 24.34
N TYR A 42 52.79 -29.37 25.53
CA TYR A 42 51.76 -28.46 26.04
C TYR A 42 51.63 -27.19 25.21
N ILE A 43 52.75 -26.59 24.76
CA ILE A 43 52.73 -25.41 23.89
C ILE A 43 52.09 -25.74 22.54
N ILE A 44 52.45 -26.86 21.92
CA ILE A 44 51.88 -27.30 20.63
C ILE A 44 50.39 -27.63 20.80
N GLY A 45 50.01 -28.31 21.90
CA GLY A 45 48.61 -28.59 22.23
C GLY A 45 47.79 -27.32 22.42
N LEU A 46 48.29 -26.35 23.20
CA LEU A 46 47.66 -25.05 23.39
C LEU A 46 47.56 -24.25 22.09
N PHE A 47 48.59 -24.32 21.24
CA PHE A 47 48.59 -23.65 19.94
C PHE A 47 47.55 -24.24 18.99
N CYS A 48 47.40 -25.57 18.95
CA CYS A 48 46.32 -26.22 18.21
C CYS A 48 44.93 -25.79 18.70
N VAL A 49 44.72 -25.70 20.02
CA VAL A 49 43.45 -25.22 20.59
C VAL A 49 43.21 -23.76 20.21
N ALA A 50 44.23 -22.90 20.29
CA ALA A 50 44.12 -21.50 19.90
C ALA A 50 43.77 -21.34 18.41
N LEU A 51 44.43 -22.09 17.52
CA LEU A 51 44.10 -22.09 16.10
C LEU A 51 42.69 -22.60 15.83
N ALA A 52 42.23 -23.64 16.54
CA ALA A 52 40.86 -24.12 16.45
C ALA A 52 39.84 -23.06 16.89
N LEU A 53 40.13 -22.30 17.95
CA LEU A 53 39.27 -21.20 18.42
C LEU A 53 39.25 -20.01 17.44
N ILE A 54 40.38 -19.70 16.80
CA ILE A 54 40.48 -18.69 15.74
C ILE A 54 39.66 -19.13 14.52
N LEU A 55 39.77 -20.40 14.10
CA LEU A 55 38.98 -20.95 13.01
C LEU A 55 37.48 -20.97 13.33
N LEU A 56 37.10 -21.31 14.56
CA LEU A 56 35.71 -21.25 15.01
C LEU A 56 35.16 -19.82 15.02
N SER A 57 35.97 -18.84 15.45
CA SER A 57 35.64 -17.42 15.34
C SER A 57 35.45 -16.99 13.89
N TYR A 58 36.30 -17.47 12.98
CA TYR A 58 36.20 -17.18 11.56
C TYR A 58 34.93 -17.78 10.93
N VAL A 59 34.56 -19.01 11.28
CA VAL A 59 33.33 -19.66 10.81
C VAL A 59 32.08 -18.98 11.39
N MET A 60 32.09 -18.59 12.67
CA MET A 60 31.01 -17.80 13.25
C MET A 60 30.86 -16.45 12.55
N GLN A 61 31.96 -15.79 12.20
CA GLN A 61 31.92 -14.52 11.48
C GLN A 61 31.46 -14.68 10.02
N ALA A 62 31.86 -15.75 9.33
CA ALA A 62 31.40 -16.05 7.97
C ALA A 62 29.89 -16.38 7.93
N HIS A 63 29.40 -17.16 8.89
CA HIS A 63 27.98 -17.45 9.03
C HIS A 63 27.17 -16.23 9.45
N ALA A 64 27.71 -15.38 10.35
CA ALA A 64 27.09 -14.10 10.71
C ALA A 64 27.01 -13.15 9.51
N ASN A 65 28.05 -13.08 8.67
CA ASN A 65 28.03 -12.28 7.44
C ASN A 65 26.99 -12.79 6.43
N GLN A 66 26.87 -14.11 6.24
CA GLN A 66 25.85 -14.69 5.36
C GLN A 66 24.42 -14.39 5.85
N GLN A 67 24.19 -14.46 7.16
CA GLN A 67 22.90 -14.10 7.74
C GLN A 67 22.61 -12.60 7.60
N LEU A 68 23.61 -11.73 7.77
CA LEU A 68 23.45 -10.29 7.57
C LEU A 68 23.10 -9.95 6.11
N GLU A 69 23.67 -10.67 5.15
CA GLU A 69 23.40 -10.48 3.72
C GLU A 69 22.01 -10.98 3.33
N ASP A 70 21.58 -12.14 3.85
CA ASP A 70 20.24 -12.71 3.64
C ASP A 70 19.15 -11.86 4.34
N LEU A 71 19.41 -11.37 5.56
CA LEU A 71 18.53 -10.41 6.23
C LEU A 71 18.50 -9.07 5.49
N GLY A 72 19.63 -8.61 4.95
CA GLY A 72 19.70 -7.40 4.13
C GLY A 72 18.90 -7.52 2.84
N ALA A 73 18.96 -8.67 2.17
CA ALA A 73 18.17 -8.98 1.00
C ALA A 73 16.66 -9.04 1.32
N GLN A 74 16.26 -9.73 2.40
CA GLN A 74 14.87 -9.79 2.84
C GLN A 74 14.30 -8.42 3.27
N LEU A 75 15.11 -7.60 3.94
CA LEU A 75 14.70 -6.24 4.31
C LEU A 75 14.56 -5.33 3.09
N THR A 76 15.44 -5.47 2.10
CA THR A 76 15.33 -4.74 0.83
C THR A 76 14.07 -5.15 0.07
N GLU A 77 13.81 -6.46 -0.03
CA GLU A 77 12.61 -7.00 -0.69
C GLU A 77 11.32 -6.59 0.04
N GLN A 78 11.30 -6.61 1.37
CA GLN A 78 10.15 -6.09 2.14
C GLN A 78 9.97 -4.58 1.97
N THR A 79 11.06 -3.82 1.89
CA THR A 79 11.00 -2.37 1.70
C THR A 79 10.47 -2.03 0.30
N ASP A 80 10.91 -2.76 -0.73
CA ASP A 80 10.42 -2.62 -2.09
C ASP A 80 8.95 -3.05 -2.23
N ALA A 81 8.55 -4.14 -1.56
CA ALA A 81 7.14 -4.54 -1.50
C ALA A 81 6.27 -3.50 -0.78
N ALA A 82 6.75 -2.92 0.32
CA ALA A 82 6.05 -1.85 1.04
C ALA A 82 5.99 -0.55 0.23
N ALA A 83 7.06 -0.20 -0.49
CA ALA A 83 7.09 0.95 -1.40
C ALA A 83 6.12 0.74 -2.57
N GLY A 84 6.08 -0.45 -3.16
CA GLY A 84 5.12 -0.83 -4.21
C GLY A 84 3.68 -0.81 -3.72
N ALA A 85 3.42 -1.31 -2.50
CA ALA A 85 2.09 -1.26 -1.89
C ALA A 85 1.64 0.19 -1.64
N LYS A 86 2.55 1.06 -1.16
CA LYS A 86 2.27 2.49 -0.98
C LYS A 86 2.00 3.19 -2.30
N ALA A 87 2.82 2.95 -3.33
CA ALA A 87 2.61 3.52 -4.65
C ALA A 87 1.25 3.11 -5.25
N LYS A 88 0.85 1.85 -5.04
CA LYS A 88 -0.48 1.35 -5.45
C LYS A 88 -1.61 2.00 -4.65
N ALA A 89 -1.43 2.22 -3.35
CA ALA A 89 -2.40 2.94 -2.53
C ALA A 89 -2.56 4.40 -2.99
N ASP A 90 -1.45 5.09 -3.27
CA ASP A 90 -1.44 6.45 -3.80
C ASP A 90 -2.12 6.52 -5.18
N GLN A 91 -1.85 5.55 -6.06
CA GLN A 91 -2.52 5.44 -7.37
C GLN A 91 -4.03 5.20 -7.21
N MET A 92 -4.42 4.34 -6.26
CA MET A 92 -5.82 4.05 -5.99
C MET A 92 -6.54 5.28 -5.44
N GLN A 93 -5.90 6.03 -4.54
CA GLN A 93 -6.43 7.30 -4.03
C GLN A 93 -6.61 8.32 -5.15
N ALA A 94 -5.60 8.49 -6.02
CA ALA A 94 -5.70 9.40 -7.17
C ALA A 94 -6.82 8.99 -8.13
N THR A 95 -7.05 7.68 -8.30
CA THR A 95 -8.13 7.14 -9.14
C THR A 95 -9.50 7.41 -8.51
N ILE A 96 -9.64 7.22 -7.20
CA ILE A 96 -10.85 7.54 -6.44
C ILE A 96 -11.18 9.03 -6.58
N ASP A 97 -10.20 9.91 -6.36
CA ASP A 97 -10.39 11.36 -6.47
C ASP A 97 -10.81 11.77 -7.90
N ALA A 98 -10.21 11.15 -8.92
CA ALA A 98 -10.58 11.38 -10.31
C ALA A 98 -12.01 10.90 -10.63
N MET A 99 -12.40 9.71 -10.14
CA MET A 99 -13.76 9.19 -10.30
C MET A 99 -14.79 10.05 -9.57
N GLN A 100 -14.47 10.53 -8.37
CA GLN A 100 -15.32 11.45 -7.61
C GLN A 100 -15.60 12.72 -8.40
N LYS A 101 -14.54 13.32 -8.98
CA LYS A 101 -14.67 14.52 -9.81
C LYS A 101 -15.51 14.29 -11.06
N GLN A 102 -15.32 13.16 -11.73
CA GLN A 102 -16.11 12.80 -12.92
C GLN A 102 -17.58 12.59 -12.55
N LEU A 103 -17.87 12.01 -11.37
CA LEU A 103 -19.22 11.84 -10.89
C LEU A 103 -19.89 13.19 -10.60
N ASP A 104 -19.18 14.12 -9.97
CA ASP A 104 -19.68 15.47 -9.72
C ASP A 104 -19.95 16.25 -11.02
N GLU A 105 -19.07 16.11 -12.01
CA GLU A 105 -19.25 16.71 -13.34
C GLU A 105 -20.48 16.11 -14.06
N SER A 106 -20.62 14.78 -14.04
CA SER A 106 -21.76 14.08 -14.63
C SER A 106 -23.09 14.38 -13.92
N GLN A 107 -23.06 14.56 -12.60
CA GLN A 107 -24.24 14.97 -11.83
C GLN A 107 -24.65 16.39 -12.20
N LYS A 108 -23.70 17.34 -12.29
CA LYS A 108 -23.99 18.71 -12.73
C LYS A 108 -24.56 18.73 -14.15
N GLU A 109 -24.00 17.94 -15.06
CA GLU A 109 -24.54 17.80 -16.41
C GLU A 109 -25.97 17.23 -16.39
N SER A 110 -26.24 16.21 -15.58
CA SER A 110 -27.59 15.67 -15.43
C SER A 110 -28.57 16.70 -14.87
N ASP A 111 -28.14 17.51 -13.90
CA ASP A 111 -28.95 18.57 -13.32
C ASP A 111 -29.25 19.67 -14.34
N THR A 112 -28.27 20.10 -15.16
CA THR A 112 -28.49 21.10 -16.22
C THR A 112 -29.35 20.56 -17.35
N LEU A 113 -29.21 19.28 -17.71
CA LEU A 113 -30.10 18.63 -18.68
C LEU A 113 -31.53 18.53 -18.14
N ASN A 114 -31.72 18.15 -16.88
CA ASN A 114 -33.05 18.10 -16.27
C ASN A 114 -33.71 19.49 -16.21
N GLN A 115 -32.94 20.53 -15.87
CA GLN A 115 -33.44 21.91 -15.94
C GLN A 115 -33.87 22.29 -17.35
N THR A 116 -33.02 22.02 -18.35
CA THR A 116 -33.36 22.26 -19.77
C THR A 116 -34.62 21.50 -20.19
N ILE A 117 -34.76 20.23 -19.79
CA ILE A 117 -35.94 19.41 -20.09
C ILE A 117 -37.19 20.02 -19.44
N ASP A 118 -37.11 20.46 -18.20
CA ASP A 118 -38.25 21.07 -17.50
C ASP A 118 -38.63 22.42 -18.11
N GLU A 119 -37.67 23.23 -18.55
CA GLU A 119 -37.92 24.46 -19.31
C GLU A 119 -38.59 24.19 -20.65
N GLN A 120 -38.08 23.22 -21.41
CA GLN A 120 -38.69 22.81 -22.68
C GLN A 120 -40.10 22.25 -22.50
N LYS A 121 -40.34 21.44 -21.46
CA LYS A 121 -41.70 20.96 -21.14
C LYS A 121 -42.66 22.11 -20.87
N LYS A 122 -42.24 23.09 -20.05
CA LYS A 122 -43.05 24.30 -19.80
C LYS A 122 -43.34 25.06 -21.09
N SER A 123 -42.36 25.17 -21.98
CA SER A 123 -42.54 25.82 -23.29
C SER A 123 -43.56 25.08 -24.16
N ILE A 124 -43.45 23.75 -24.25
CA ILE A 124 -44.40 22.91 -24.99
C ILE A 124 -45.82 23.02 -24.41
N ASP A 125 -45.95 22.96 -23.09
CA ASP A 125 -47.25 23.08 -22.41
C ASP A 125 -47.88 24.47 -22.66
N ALA A 126 -47.08 25.54 -22.58
CA ALA A 126 -47.55 26.89 -22.86
C ALA A 126 -47.97 27.06 -24.33
N LEU A 127 -47.20 26.52 -25.28
CA LEU A 127 -47.56 26.51 -26.70
C LEU A 127 -48.85 25.71 -26.97
N ASN A 128 -49.07 24.60 -26.26
CA ASN A 128 -50.32 23.84 -26.38
C ASN A 128 -51.53 24.65 -25.87
N GLN A 129 -51.38 25.32 -24.73
CA GLN A 129 -52.42 26.22 -24.21
C GLN A 129 -52.68 27.39 -25.16
N LEU A 130 -51.64 27.93 -25.80
CA LEU A 130 -51.78 28.96 -26.81
C LEU A 130 -52.58 28.48 -28.03
N TRP A 131 -52.31 27.28 -28.52
CA TRP A 131 -53.10 26.69 -29.61
C TRP A 131 -54.59 26.53 -29.24
N GLN A 132 -54.88 26.12 -28.00
CA GLN A 132 -56.26 26.05 -27.51
C GLN A 132 -56.90 27.44 -27.41
N LEU A 133 -56.13 28.46 -27.02
CA LEU A 133 -56.59 29.85 -26.99
C LEU A 133 -56.96 30.34 -28.40
N GLU A 134 -56.07 30.15 -29.37
CA GLU A 134 -56.30 30.58 -30.75
C GLU A 134 -57.54 29.89 -31.33
N ARG A 135 -57.71 28.59 -31.07
CA ARG A 135 -58.89 27.86 -31.48
C ARG A 135 -60.18 28.41 -30.85
N ALA A 136 -60.18 28.66 -29.54
CA ALA A 136 -61.33 29.25 -28.85
C ALA A 136 -61.66 30.65 -29.41
N TRP A 137 -60.63 31.42 -29.77
CA TRP A 137 -60.79 32.74 -30.38
C TRP A 137 -61.37 32.66 -31.80
N GLN A 138 -60.94 31.69 -32.62
CA GLN A 138 -61.53 31.45 -33.94
C GLN A 138 -62.98 30.94 -33.87
N GLU A 139 -63.36 30.24 -32.79
CA GLU A 139 -64.73 29.78 -32.54
C GLU A 139 -65.64 30.87 -31.93
N ASP A 140 -65.16 32.12 -31.78
CA ASP A 140 -65.83 33.27 -31.14
C ASP A 140 -66.22 33.03 -29.66
N ASP A 141 -65.60 32.04 -29.01
CA ASP A 141 -65.81 31.72 -27.59
C ASP A 141 -64.85 32.51 -26.70
N SER A 142 -65.19 33.80 -26.51
CA SER A 142 -64.45 34.72 -25.63
C SER A 142 -64.39 34.25 -24.16
N ALA A 143 -65.37 33.48 -23.68
CA ALA A 143 -65.38 32.97 -22.30
C ALA A 143 -64.34 31.85 -22.10
N ALA A 144 -64.24 30.94 -23.06
CA ALA A 144 -63.20 29.92 -23.09
C ALA A 144 -61.80 30.54 -23.21
N ALA A 145 -61.62 31.51 -24.11
CA ALA A 145 -60.36 32.22 -24.30
C ALA A 145 -59.86 32.91 -23.01
N VAL A 146 -60.74 33.66 -22.33
CA VAL A 146 -60.43 34.29 -21.04
C VAL A 146 -60.05 33.26 -19.97
N THR A 147 -60.69 32.09 -19.97
CA THR A 147 -60.39 31.02 -19.02
C THR A 147 -58.99 30.44 -19.25
N ILE A 148 -58.62 30.20 -20.51
CA ILE A 148 -57.30 29.70 -20.89
C ILE A 148 -56.21 30.71 -20.52
N ILE A 149 -56.42 32.00 -20.83
CA ILE A 149 -55.47 33.07 -20.47
C ILE A 149 -55.23 33.13 -18.96
N LYS A 150 -56.30 33.06 -18.14
CA LYS A 150 -56.15 33.01 -16.67
C LYS A 150 -55.38 31.78 -16.18
N GLN A 151 -55.54 30.64 -16.85
CA GLN A 151 -54.77 29.43 -16.52
C GLN A 151 -53.30 29.59 -16.87
N MET A 152 -53.00 30.16 -18.05
CA MET A 152 -51.63 30.47 -18.48
C MET A 152 -50.97 31.49 -17.55
N ASP A 153 -51.67 32.57 -17.18
CA ASP A 153 -51.17 33.58 -16.24
C ASP A 153 -50.90 32.99 -14.85
N LYS A 154 -51.76 32.08 -14.39
CA LYS A 154 -51.55 31.37 -13.11
C LYS A 154 -50.35 30.41 -13.17
N ALA A 155 -50.11 29.77 -14.30
CA ALA A 155 -49.06 28.77 -14.47
C ALA A 155 -47.67 29.39 -14.70
N TYR A 156 -47.57 30.45 -15.50
CA TYR A 156 -46.30 30.99 -15.98
C TYR A 156 -46.10 32.47 -15.69
N THR A 157 -47.13 33.22 -15.30
CA THR A 157 -47.19 34.69 -15.20
C THR A 157 -47.08 35.40 -16.56
N ARG A 158 -47.86 36.47 -16.72
CA ARG A 158 -47.95 37.23 -17.98
C ARG A 158 -46.60 37.69 -18.51
N ALA A 159 -45.72 38.14 -17.62
CA ALA A 159 -44.38 38.59 -17.99
C ALA A 159 -43.57 37.49 -18.68
N VAL A 160 -43.63 36.23 -18.24
CA VAL A 160 -42.86 35.14 -18.86
C VAL A 160 -43.42 34.75 -20.24
N LEU A 161 -44.70 35.04 -20.49
CA LEU A 161 -45.38 34.75 -21.75
C LEU A 161 -45.22 35.90 -22.77
N THR A 162 -45.15 37.16 -22.33
CA THR A 162 -45.17 38.34 -23.21
C THR A 162 -43.92 39.20 -23.20
N ASP A 163 -42.96 38.96 -22.30
CA ASP A 163 -41.73 39.78 -22.21
C ASP A 163 -40.80 39.48 -23.39
N GLN A 164 -40.90 40.31 -24.43
CA GLN A 164 -40.06 40.25 -25.63
C GLN A 164 -38.62 40.72 -25.36
N THR A 165 -38.32 41.31 -24.20
CA THR A 165 -36.94 41.69 -23.81
C THR A 165 -36.15 40.50 -23.27
N LYS A 166 -36.83 39.39 -23.02
CA LYS A 166 -36.28 38.06 -22.72
C LYS A 166 -36.75 37.08 -23.78
N GLU A 167 -36.19 35.87 -23.82
CA GLU A 167 -36.73 34.80 -24.66
C GLU A 167 -38.04 34.32 -24.03
N PRO A 168 -39.21 34.68 -24.61
CA PRO A 168 -40.49 34.39 -23.99
C PRO A 168 -40.80 32.90 -24.12
N LEU A 169 -41.53 32.35 -23.16
CA LEU A 169 -41.78 30.90 -23.08
C LEU A 169 -42.50 30.34 -24.33
N ILE A 170 -43.27 31.17 -25.02
CA ILE A 170 -44.01 30.88 -26.24
C ILE A 170 -43.36 31.45 -27.51
N GLY A 171 -42.14 31.99 -27.41
CA GLY A 171 -41.37 32.50 -28.54
C GLY A 171 -42.09 33.61 -29.32
N GLU A 172 -42.09 33.50 -30.65
CA GLU A 172 -42.66 34.52 -31.56
C GLU A 172 -44.16 34.77 -31.32
N ALA A 173 -44.88 33.77 -30.79
CA ALA A 173 -46.31 33.87 -30.53
C ALA A 173 -46.67 34.71 -29.29
N ALA A 174 -45.65 35.22 -28.58
CA ALA A 174 -45.82 36.17 -27.47
C ALA A 174 -46.54 37.47 -27.88
N ALA A 175 -46.32 37.94 -29.12
CA ALA A 175 -46.96 39.15 -29.64
C ALA A 175 -48.47 38.93 -29.87
N GLU A 176 -48.83 37.81 -30.51
CA GLU A 176 -50.21 37.44 -30.79
C GLU A 176 -51.00 37.20 -29.50
N TYR A 177 -50.40 36.53 -28.51
CA TYR A 177 -51.02 36.36 -27.20
C TYR A 177 -51.31 37.71 -26.52
N ALA A 178 -50.38 38.66 -26.58
CA ALA A 178 -50.57 39.99 -25.99
C ALA A 178 -51.68 40.79 -26.68
N GLU A 179 -51.81 40.66 -28.00
CA GLU A 179 -52.89 41.27 -28.78
C GLU A 179 -54.25 40.68 -28.40
N ILE A 180 -54.39 39.36 -28.38
CA ILE A 180 -55.62 38.67 -27.95
C ILE A 180 -56.01 39.08 -26.52
N CYS A 181 -55.04 39.20 -25.61
CA CYS A 181 -55.33 39.66 -24.26
C CYS A 181 -55.85 41.10 -24.23
N THR A 182 -55.29 41.99 -25.06
CA THR A 182 -55.69 43.39 -25.15
C THR A 182 -57.12 43.53 -25.71
N ASP A 183 -57.45 42.75 -26.75
CA ASP A 183 -58.78 42.72 -27.35
C ASP A 183 -59.85 42.18 -26.39
N LEU A 184 -59.48 41.23 -25.53
CA LEU A 184 -60.35 40.71 -24.47
C LEU A 184 -60.41 41.60 -23.21
N GLY A 185 -59.70 42.73 -23.20
CA GLY A 185 -59.70 43.69 -22.09
C GLY A 185 -58.99 43.19 -20.82
N MET A 186 -57.99 42.32 -20.98
CA MET A 186 -57.19 41.74 -19.88
C MET A 186 -55.80 42.32 -19.76
#